data_AF-A0A356DYA3-F1
#
_entry.id   AF-A0A356DYA3-F1
#
_cell.length_a   1.000
_cell.length_b   1.000
_cell.length_c   1.000
_cell.angle_alpha   90.00
_cell.angle_beta   90.00
_cell.angle_gamma   90.00
#
_symmetry.space_group_name_H-M   'P 1'
#
loop_
_entity.id
_entity.type
_entity.pdbx_description
1 polymer ?
#
loop_
_entity_poly.entity_id
_entity_poly.type
_entity_poly.pdbx_seq_one_letter_code
_entity_poly.pdbx_strand_id
1 'polypeptide(L)'
;MVAAQTTPVGEWQYTPQAYAYDPATGNLISNTKAGTYTYTEPDHPHAVTAVSAVSSYTYDGNGNLIARSGLITTSYGYDAENRLISVTENGQIMTEYGYDGDGNRVMSIDYSDPNKAALECTVYIGNYYEVAWKVDWRGDTIPSPTDCEKGMYCLYLPLVQQGPIERNYYHADGVRIAVRETPGQVSWLYGDHLGSTSVTANAQGVMTSSALYEPWGET
;
A
#
# COMPACT_ATOMS: atom_id res chain seq x y z
N MET A 1 24.24 10.75 -19.26
CA MET A 1 23.40 10.97 -18.06
C MET A 1 22.28 11.89 -18.47
N VAL A 2 21.04 11.44 -18.32
CA VAL A 2 19.86 12.32 -18.49
C VAL A 2 19.52 12.86 -17.10
N ALA A 3 19.25 14.16 -17.00
CA ALA A 3 18.90 14.80 -15.74
C ALA A 3 17.49 15.38 -15.83
N ALA A 4 16.74 15.26 -14.74
CA ALA A 4 15.44 15.89 -14.55
C ALA A 4 15.42 16.64 -13.22
N GLN A 5 14.60 17.68 -13.12
CA GLN A 5 14.47 18.46 -11.89
C GLN A 5 13.01 18.86 -11.68
N THR A 6 12.52 18.79 -10.45
CA THR A 6 11.26 19.42 -10.10
C THR A 6 11.46 20.92 -9.94
N THR A 7 10.62 21.69 -10.61
CA THR A 7 10.51 23.13 -10.34
C THR A 7 9.53 23.36 -9.20
N PRO A 8 9.81 24.30 -8.29
CA PRO A 8 8.81 24.72 -7.30
C PRO A 8 7.58 25.31 -8.01
N VAL A 9 6.38 24.81 -7.72
CA VAL A 9 5.12 25.31 -8.30
C VAL A 9 4.22 25.85 -7.18
N GLY A 10 4.07 27.18 -7.08
CA GLY A 10 3.02 27.82 -6.23
C GLY A 10 3.29 27.86 -4.72
N GLU A 11 2.32 28.29 -3.90
CA GLU A 11 2.38 28.07 -2.44
C GLU A 11 2.08 26.60 -2.12
N TRP A 12 2.72 26.04 -1.08
CA TRP A 12 2.75 24.60 -0.73
C TRP A 12 3.68 23.76 -1.63
N GLN A 13 4.99 24.01 -1.52
CA GLN A 13 6.02 23.42 -2.39
C GLN A 13 6.79 22.28 -1.74
N TYR A 14 7.17 21.31 -2.57
CA TYR A 14 8.27 20.41 -2.26
C TYR A 14 9.62 21.10 -2.44
N THR A 15 10.58 20.70 -1.61
CA THR A 15 11.99 21.01 -1.86
C THR A 15 12.35 20.47 -3.25
N PRO A 16 12.93 21.29 -4.14
CA PRO A 16 13.33 20.85 -5.47
C PRO A 16 14.19 19.59 -5.40
N GLN A 17 13.85 18.62 -6.22
CA GLN A 17 14.60 17.37 -6.36
C GLN A 17 15.25 17.31 -7.73
N ALA A 18 16.49 16.86 -7.77
CA ALA A 18 17.18 16.52 -9.01
C ALA A 18 17.31 14.99 -9.12
N TYR A 19 17.12 14.49 -10.33
CA TYR A 19 17.19 13.07 -10.67
C TYR A 19 18.22 12.89 -11.78
N ALA A 20 19.02 11.83 -11.69
CA ALA A 20 19.95 11.43 -12.74
C ALA A 20 19.65 10.00 -13.17
N TYR A 21 19.63 9.75 -14.47
CA TYR A 21 19.33 8.45 -15.05
C TYR A 21 20.48 7.92 -15.91
N ASP A 22 20.60 6.60 -15.92
CA ASP A 22 21.47 5.87 -16.83
C ASP A 22 20.93 6.02 -18.26
N PRO A 23 21.72 6.55 -19.21
CA PRO A 23 21.24 6.79 -20.57
C PRO A 23 21.03 5.52 -21.40
N ALA A 24 21.60 4.39 -20.99
CA ALA A 24 21.49 3.11 -21.70
C ALA A 24 20.35 2.25 -21.14
N THR A 25 20.20 2.18 -19.82
CA THR A 25 19.18 1.34 -19.18
C THR A 25 17.93 2.11 -18.75
N GLY A 26 18.02 3.43 -18.60
CA GLY A 26 16.94 4.26 -18.03
C GLY A 26 16.83 4.18 -16.50
N ASN A 27 17.69 3.41 -15.83
CA ASN A 27 17.67 3.29 -14.37
C ASN A 27 17.92 4.63 -13.68
N LEU A 28 17.22 4.89 -12.58
CA LEU A 28 17.49 6.04 -11.72
C LEU A 28 18.84 5.82 -11.01
N ILE A 29 19.85 6.62 -11.31
CA ILE A 29 21.19 6.56 -10.69
C ILE A 29 21.21 7.31 -9.37
N SER A 30 20.53 8.46 -9.29
CA SER A 30 20.46 9.24 -8.05
C SER A 30 19.24 10.14 -8.00
N ASN A 31 18.74 10.40 -6.78
CA ASN A 31 18.00 11.63 -6.51
C ASN A 31 18.56 12.36 -5.29
N THR A 32 18.21 13.64 -5.13
CA THR A 32 18.71 14.47 -4.02
C THR A 32 18.15 14.12 -2.65
N LYS A 33 17.09 13.30 -2.57
CA LYS A 33 16.43 12.91 -1.31
C LYS A 33 17.00 11.60 -0.74
N ALA A 34 17.12 10.57 -1.56
CA ALA A 34 17.55 9.22 -1.22
C ALA A 34 19.05 9.00 -1.49
N GLY A 35 19.67 9.78 -2.38
CA GLY A 35 21.06 9.66 -2.79
C GLY A 35 21.24 8.73 -3.99
N THR A 36 22.24 7.84 -3.95
CA THR A 36 22.65 7.02 -5.11
C THR A 36 22.05 5.63 -5.06
N TYR A 37 21.55 5.15 -6.21
CA TYR A 37 20.99 3.82 -6.41
C TYR A 37 22.02 2.93 -7.12
N THR A 38 22.11 1.69 -6.69
CA THR A 38 22.99 0.66 -7.25
C THR A 38 22.17 -0.49 -7.80
N TYR A 39 22.60 -1.03 -8.94
CA TYR A 39 21.94 -2.14 -9.65
C TYR A 39 23.01 -3.18 -9.96
N THR A 40 23.06 -4.24 -9.17
CA THR A 40 24.08 -5.31 -9.32
C THR A 40 23.48 -6.65 -9.66
N GLU A 41 22.15 -6.73 -9.84
CA GLU A 41 21.47 -7.99 -10.11
C GLU A 41 21.45 -8.30 -11.61
N PRO A 42 22.20 -9.30 -12.11
CA PRO A 42 22.37 -9.52 -13.54
C PRO A 42 21.10 -9.98 -14.23
N ASP A 43 20.31 -10.82 -13.55
CA ASP A 43 19.07 -11.38 -14.09
C ASP A 43 17.92 -10.34 -14.05
N HIS A 44 18.05 -9.32 -13.21
CA HIS A 44 17.08 -8.23 -13.04
C HIS A 44 17.77 -6.86 -13.11
N PRO A 45 18.19 -6.40 -14.30
CA PRO A 45 19.05 -5.20 -14.45
C PRO A 45 18.39 -3.88 -14.03
N HIS A 46 17.06 -3.88 -13.80
CA HIS A 46 16.30 -2.73 -13.31
C HIS A 46 15.99 -2.82 -11.79
N ALA A 47 16.42 -3.89 -11.12
CA ALA A 47 16.23 -4.08 -9.69
C ALA A 47 17.30 -3.35 -8.88
N VAL A 48 16.88 -2.40 -8.06
CA VAL A 48 17.77 -1.67 -7.14
C VAL A 48 18.29 -2.64 -6.10
N THR A 49 19.60 -2.80 -5.97
CA THR A 49 20.21 -3.67 -4.94
C THR A 49 20.69 -2.89 -3.72
N ALA A 50 20.93 -1.58 -3.85
CA ALA A 50 21.25 -0.72 -2.71
C ALA A 50 20.91 0.75 -2.96
N VAL A 51 20.68 1.49 -1.87
CA VAL A 51 20.54 2.95 -1.85
C VAL A 51 21.46 3.55 -0.78
N SER A 52 22.36 4.45 -1.21
CA SER A 52 23.29 5.23 -0.38
C SER A 52 24.10 4.43 0.65
N ALA A 53 24.33 3.14 0.41
CA ALA A 53 24.92 2.19 1.37
C ALA A 53 24.17 2.06 2.72
N VAL A 54 22.98 2.66 2.84
CA VAL A 54 22.12 2.61 4.04
C VAL A 54 21.09 1.50 3.91
N SER A 55 20.57 1.28 2.71
CA SER A 55 19.60 0.22 2.45
C SER A 55 20.09 -0.73 1.37
N SER A 56 19.78 -2.01 1.53
CA SER A 56 20.02 -3.05 0.53
C SER A 56 18.76 -3.87 0.29
N TYR A 57 18.69 -4.47 -0.88
CA TYR A 57 17.49 -5.16 -1.38
C TYR A 57 17.92 -6.46 -2.04
N THR A 58 17.15 -7.53 -1.81
CA THR A 58 17.38 -8.84 -2.42
C THR A 58 16.11 -9.36 -3.06
N TYR A 59 16.29 -10.16 -4.11
CA TYR A 59 15.22 -10.63 -4.97
C TYR A 59 15.24 -12.14 -5.12
N ASP A 60 14.09 -12.74 -5.40
CA ASP A 60 14.01 -14.13 -5.84
C ASP A 60 14.29 -14.27 -7.35
N GLY A 61 14.30 -15.51 -7.85
CA GLY A 61 14.53 -15.79 -9.27
C GLY A 61 13.46 -15.24 -10.21
N ASN A 62 12.26 -14.92 -9.71
CA ASN A 62 11.18 -14.31 -10.49
C ASN A 62 11.24 -12.77 -10.45
N GLY A 63 12.18 -12.19 -9.71
CA GLY A 63 12.37 -10.74 -9.58
C GLY A 63 11.51 -10.11 -8.48
N ASN A 64 10.89 -10.91 -7.60
CA ASN A 64 10.16 -10.37 -6.47
C ASN A 64 11.12 -9.92 -5.37
N LEU A 65 10.87 -8.77 -4.76
CA LEU A 65 11.66 -8.27 -3.63
C LEU A 65 11.42 -9.13 -2.40
N ILE A 66 12.39 -9.92 -1.94
CA ILE A 66 12.22 -10.81 -0.78
C ILE A 66 12.75 -10.23 0.52
N ALA A 67 13.70 -9.28 0.46
CA ALA A 67 14.15 -8.57 1.64
C ALA A 67 14.61 -7.15 1.34
N ARG A 68 14.36 -6.26 2.31
CA ARG A 68 14.94 -4.94 2.43
C ARG A 68 15.66 -4.87 3.78
N SER A 69 16.93 -4.52 3.77
CA SER A 69 17.70 -4.20 4.98
C SER A 69 17.94 -2.70 5.07
N GLY A 70 17.95 -2.18 6.28
CA GLY A 70 18.15 -0.76 6.60
C GLY A 70 18.04 -0.57 8.11
N LEU A 71 17.39 0.51 8.55
CA LEU A 71 17.06 0.69 9.97
C LEU A 71 16.12 -0.41 10.49
N ILE A 72 15.18 -0.83 9.65
CA ILE A 72 14.28 -1.96 9.88
C ILE A 72 14.60 -2.99 8.80
N THR A 73 14.68 -4.27 9.19
CA THR A 73 14.78 -5.36 8.23
C THR A 73 13.38 -5.86 7.92
N THR A 74 12.97 -5.75 6.65
CA THR A 74 11.67 -6.20 6.17
C THR A 74 11.87 -7.36 5.22
N SER A 75 11.11 -8.44 5.38
CA SER A 75 11.06 -9.57 4.45
C SER A 75 9.65 -9.76 3.90
N TYR A 76 9.58 -10.24 2.68
CA TYR A 76 8.33 -10.37 1.92
C TYR A 76 8.13 -11.83 1.49
N GLY A 77 6.93 -12.36 1.74
CA GLY A 77 6.53 -13.69 1.32
C GLY A 77 5.59 -13.63 0.13
N TYR A 78 5.77 -14.55 -0.81
CA TYR A 78 4.99 -14.64 -2.05
C TYR A 78 4.36 -16.02 -2.20
N ASP A 79 3.20 -16.09 -2.85
CA ASP A 79 2.60 -17.35 -3.26
C ASP A 79 3.18 -17.87 -4.58
N ALA A 80 2.70 -19.03 -5.03
CA ALA A 80 3.15 -19.66 -6.28
C ALA A 80 2.83 -18.84 -7.55
N GLU A 81 1.95 -17.83 -7.45
CA GLU A 81 1.55 -16.93 -8.53
C GLU A 81 2.29 -15.57 -8.44
N ASN A 82 3.33 -15.48 -7.60
CA ASN A 82 4.14 -14.27 -7.36
C ASN A 82 3.35 -13.10 -6.75
N ARG A 83 2.29 -13.38 -6.00
CA ARG A 83 1.53 -12.35 -5.28
C ARG A 83 2.04 -12.24 -3.85
N LEU A 84 2.19 -11.02 -3.36
CA LEU A 84 2.65 -10.75 -2.00
C LEU A 84 1.61 -11.23 -0.98
N ILE A 85 1.96 -12.20 -0.13
CA ILE A 85 1.08 -12.77 0.90
C ILE A 85 1.50 -12.40 2.32
N SER A 86 2.74 -11.96 2.54
CA SER A 86 3.18 -11.53 3.88
C SER A 86 4.26 -10.46 3.86
N VAL A 87 4.22 -9.58 4.86
CA VAL A 87 5.23 -8.58 5.17
C VAL A 87 5.65 -8.79 6.63
N THR A 88 6.95 -8.99 6.84
CA THR A 88 7.53 -9.27 8.16
C THR A 88 8.61 -8.24 8.46
N GLU A 89 8.54 -7.56 9.60
CA GLU A 89 9.54 -6.59 10.05
C GLU A 89 10.25 -7.11 11.30
N ASN A 90 11.59 -7.12 11.26
CA ASN A 90 12.45 -7.61 12.34
C ASN A 90 12.04 -9.00 12.87
N GLY A 91 11.58 -9.89 11.97
CA GLY A 91 11.12 -11.24 12.27
C GLY A 91 9.70 -11.34 12.81
N GLN A 92 8.95 -10.24 12.88
CA GLN A 92 7.54 -10.22 13.27
C GLN A 92 6.65 -9.98 12.05
N ILE A 93 5.62 -10.80 11.87
CA ILE A 93 4.63 -10.58 10.81
C ILE A 93 3.89 -9.27 11.12
N MET A 94 3.87 -8.36 10.15
CA MET A 94 3.21 -7.06 10.22
C MET A 94 1.92 -7.06 9.41
N THR A 95 1.91 -7.74 8.26
CA THR A 95 0.72 -7.82 7.42
C THR A 95 0.67 -9.12 6.64
N GLU A 96 -0.51 -9.68 6.47
CA GLU A 96 -0.79 -10.79 5.56
C GLU A 96 -1.88 -10.42 4.57
N TYR A 97 -1.86 -11.03 3.38
CA TYR A 97 -2.82 -10.78 2.31
C TYR A 97 -3.43 -12.08 1.76
N GLY A 98 -4.70 -11.99 1.35
CA GLY A 98 -5.42 -13.07 0.68
C GLY A 98 -5.97 -12.62 -0.66
N TYR A 99 -5.96 -13.52 -1.65
CA TYR A 99 -6.39 -13.27 -3.02
C TYR A 99 -7.45 -14.28 -3.45
N ASP A 100 -8.33 -13.88 -4.37
CA ASP A 100 -9.23 -14.80 -5.06
C ASP A 100 -8.53 -15.51 -6.24
N GLY A 101 -9.26 -16.41 -6.90
CA GLY A 101 -8.77 -17.15 -8.06
C GLY A 101 -8.54 -16.29 -9.31
N ASP A 102 -9.06 -15.07 -9.34
CA ASP A 102 -8.86 -14.11 -10.43
C ASP A 102 -7.68 -13.16 -10.16
N GLY A 103 -7.04 -13.27 -9.00
CA GLY A 103 -5.89 -12.45 -8.61
C GLY A 103 -6.22 -11.18 -7.87
N ASN A 104 -7.49 -10.93 -7.53
CA ASN A 104 -7.86 -9.74 -6.76
C ASN A 104 -7.53 -9.96 -5.29
N ARG A 105 -6.96 -8.95 -4.63
CA ARG A 105 -6.79 -8.98 -3.18
C ARG A 105 -8.15 -8.83 -2.51
N VAL A 106 -8.56 -9.85 -1.76
CA VAL A 106 -9.87 -9.92 -1.09
C VAL A 106 -9.76 -9.81 0.43
N MET A 107 -8.55 -9.92 0.98
CA MET A 107 -8.33 -9.84 2.42
C MET A 107 -6.96 -9.24 2.76
N SER A 108 -6.88 -8.56 3.90
CA SER A 108 -5.63 -8.28 4.61
C SER A 108 -5.79 -8.46 6.11
N ILE A 109 -4.73 -8.86 6.79
CA ILE A 109 -4.65 -8.84 8.25
C ILE A 109 -3.46 -7.97 8.64
N ASP A 110 -3.70 -6.90 9.39
CA ASP A 110 -2.68 -6.01 9.92
C ASP A 110 -2.41 -6.32 11.40
N TYR A 111 -1.14 -6.57 11.70
CA TYR A 111 -0.60 -6.90 13.03
C TYR A 111 0.15 -5.71 13.66
N SER A 112 0.14 -4.55 13.02
CA SER A 112 0.98 -3.39 13.38
C SER A 112 0.55 -2.61 14.61
N ASP A 113 -0.57 -2.97 15.26
CA ASP A 113 -1.01 -2.31 16.51
C ASP A 113 0.14 -2.33 17.54
N PRO A 114 0.70 -1.16 17.91
CA PRO A 114 1.85 -1.08 18.80
C PRO A 114 1.54 -1.59 20.21
N ASN A 115 0.26 -1.64 20.60
CA ASN A 115 -0.15 -2.19 21.89
C ASN A 115 -0.36 -3.70 21.86
N LYS A 116 -0.25 -4.34 20.67
CA LYS A 116 -0.62 -5.74 20.41
C LYS A 116 -1.99 -6.10 21.00
N ALA A 117 -2.88 -5.11 21.11
CA ALA A 117 -4.17 -5.27 21.77
C ALA A 117 -5.18 -5.88 20.80
N ALA A 118 -5.04 -5.54 19.51
CA ALA A 118 -5.83 -6.12 18.44
C ALA A 118 -5.04 -6.24 17.13
N LEU A 119 -5.47 -7.13 16.25
CA LEU A 119 -5.14 -7.13 14.83
C LEU A 119 -6.33 -6.59 14.03
N GLU A 120 -6.09 -5.97 12.88
CA GLU A 120 -7.15 -5.47 12.00
C GLU A 120 -7.30 -6.37 10.78
N CYS A 121 -8.41 -7.10 10.72
CA CYS A 121 -8.77 -7.87 9.54
C CYS A 121 -9.62 -6.99 8.61
N THR A 122 -9.22 -6.83 7.36
CA THR A 122 -9.96 -6.11 6.32
C THR A 122 -10.32 -7.04 5.18
N VAL A 123 -11.55 -6.92 4.71
CA VAL A 123 -12.10 -7.65 3.57
C VAL A 123 -12.44 -6.66 2.48
N TYR A 124 -12.01 -6.96 1.25
CA TYR A 124 -12.24 -6.14 0.06
C TYR A 124 -13.30 -6.77 -0.83
N ILE A 125 -14.28 -5.99 -1.26
CA ILE A 125 -15.32 -6.41 -2.21
C ILE A 125 -15.19 -5.55 -3.47
N GLY A 126 -14.36 -6.07 -4.37
CA GLY A 126 -13.91 -5.33 -5.55
C GLY A 126 -13.35 -3.96 -5.17
N ASN A 127 -13.67 -2.95 -5.99
CA ASN A 127 -13.23 -1.58 -5.76
C ASN A 127 -14.22 -0.73 -4.94
N TYR A 128 -15.29 -1.34 -4.41
CA TYR A 128 -16.46 -0.60 -3.96
C TYR A 128 -16.63 -0.59 -2.45
N TYR A 129 -16.26 -1.68 -1.77
CA TYR A 129 -16.53 -1.83 -0.35
C TYR A 129 -15.36 -2.47 0.39
N GLU A 130 -15.10 -1.95 1.58
CA GLU A 130 -14.20 -2.56 2.55
C GLU A 130 -14.92 -2.70 3.88
N VAL A 131 -14.66 -3.83 4.54
CA VAL A 131 -15.15 -4.07 5.90
C VAL A 131 -14.00 -4.50 6.78
N ALA A 132 -13.84 -3.83 7.91
CA ALA A 132 -12.75 -4.08 8.84
C ALA A 132 -13.23 -4.37 10.26
N TRP A 133 -12.49 -5.26 10.94
CA TRP A 133 -12.70 -5.61 12.35
C TRP A 133 -11.38 -5.53 13.11
N LYS A 134 -11.44 -4.97 14.31
CA LYS A 134 -10.38 -5.12 15.30
C LYS A 134 -10.66 -6.36 16.13
N VAL A 135 -9.76 -7.34 16.06
CA VAL A 135 -9.87 -8.62 16.76
C VAL A 135 -8.82 -8.65 17.85
N ASP A 136 -9.20 -8.97 19.08
CA ASP A 136 -8.21 -9.09 20.15
C ASP A 136 -7.22 -10.24 19.89
N TRP A 137 -5.98 -10.13 20.41
CA TRP A 137 -4.98 -11.18 20.20
C TRP A 137 -5.38 -12.53 20.82
N ARG A 138 -6.38 -12.53 21.73
CA ARG A 138 -6.92 -13.73 22.37
C ARG A 138 -7.75 -14.58 21.41
N GLY A 139 -8.01 -14.10 20.20
CA GLY A 139 -8.69 -14.84 19.15
C GLY A 139 -10.18 -15.00 19.44
N ASP A 140 -10.76 -14.17 20.31
CA ASP A 140 -12.18 -14.25 20.61
C ASP A 140 -12.95 -13.46 19.53
N THR A 141 -13.39 -14.22 18.53
CA THR A 141 -14.40 -13.88 17.52
C THR A 141 -13.97 -12.99 16.36
N ILE A 142 -13.18 -13.55 15.44
CA ILE A 142 -13.68 -13.50 14.05
C ILE A 142 -14.96 -14.35 14.09
N PRO A 143 -16.14 -13.86 13.66
CA PRO A 143 -17.28 -14.73 13.46
C PRO A 143 -16.93 -15.70 12.32
N SER A 144 -16.24 -16.77 12.68
CA SER A 144 -16.06 -17.94 11.87
C SER A 144 -17.44 -18.56 11.74
N PRO A 145 -18.00 -18.72 10.53
CA PRO A 145 -19.01 -19.75 10.33
C PRO A 145 -18.44 -21.06 10.89
N THR A 146 -19.29 -21.93 11.44
CA THR A 146 -18.92 -23.21 12.05
C THR A 146 -18.13 -24.14 11.11
N ASP A 147 -18.06 -23.81 9.82
CA ASP A 147 -17.40 -24.53 8.75
C ASP A 147 -16.10 -23.85 8.22
N CYS A 148 -15.64 -22.77 8.85
CA CYS A 148 -14.40 -22.08 8.47
C CYS A 148 -13.22 -22.68 9.24
N GLU A 149 -12.70 -23.81 8.77
CA GLU A 149 -11.44 -24.34 9.30
C GLU A 149 -10.31 -23.32 9.12
N LYS A 150 -9.41 -23.24 10.10
CA LYS A 150 -8.18 -22.44 10.02
C LYS A 150 -7.48 -22.75 8.70
N GLY A 151 -7.43 -21.76 7.80
CA GLY A 151 -6.77 -21.88 6.50
C GLY A 151 -7.70 -21.91 5.27
N MET A 152 -9.02 -21.76 5.44
CA MET A 152 -9.96 -21.58 4.32
C MET A 152 -10.59 -20.18 4.34
N TYR A 153 -10.45 -19.45 3.23
CA TYR A 153 -10.99 -18.10 3.02
C TYR A 153 -12.51 -18.14 2.76
N CYS A 154 -13.32 -18.46 3.77
CA CYS A 154 -14.78 -18.47 3.65
C CYS A 154 -15.37 -17.09 3.94
N LEU A 155 -15.53 -16.27 2.90
CA LEU A 155 -16.18 -14.95 2.99
C LEU A 155 -17.68 -15.04 2.71
N TYR A 156 -18.51 -14.90 3.74
CA TYR A 156 -19.97 -14.86 3.62
C TYR A 156 -20.45 -13.39 3.56
N LEU A 157 -21.19 -13.02 2.50
CA LEU A 157 -21.79 -11.68 2.28
C LEU A 157 -22.55 -11.07 3.49
N PRO A 158 -23.23 -11.85 4.35
CA PRO A 158 -23.88 -11.34 5.55
C PRO A 158 -22.95 -10.82 6.65
N LEU A 159 -21.70 -11.30 6.75
CA LEU A 159 -20.73 -10.78 7.73
C LEU A 159 -20.29 -9.36 7.38
N VAL A 160 -20.19 -9.08 6.08
CA VAL A 160 -19.82 -7.78 5.51
C VAL A 160 -20.78 -6.69 5.96
N GLN A 161 -22.09 -6.96 6.00
CA GLN A 161 -23.12 -5.98 6.39
C GLN A 161 -23.20 -5.73 7.91
N GLN A 162 -22.38 -6.39 8.71
CA GLN A 162 -22.39 -6.30 10.18
C GLN A 162 -21.04 -5.85 10.74
N GLY A 163 -20.10 -5.44 9.87
CA GLY A 163 -18.79 -4.99 10.31
C GLY A 163 -18.88 -3.67 11.08
N PRO A 164 -18.06 -3.48 12.13
CA PRO A 164 -18.04 -2.24 12.90
C PRO A 164 -17.45 -1.07 12.10
N ILE A 165 -16.64 -1.36 11.06
CA ILE A 165 -16.05 -0.37 10.17
C ILE A 165 -16.42 -0.73 8.73
N GLU A 166 -17.17 0.13 8.08
CA GLU A 166 -17.59 -0.02 6.68
C GLU A 166 -17.11 1.17 5.87
N ARG A 167 -16.24 0.95 4.89
CA ARG A 167 -15.87 1.98 3.90
C ARG A 167 -16.54 1.70 2.57
N ASN A 168 -17.20 2.72 2.02
CA ASN A 168 -17.90 2.66 0.76
C ASN A 168 -17.25 3.64 -0.21
N TYR A 169 -16.87 3.17 -1.39
CA TYR A 169 -16.23 3.97 -2.42
C TYR A 169 -17.18 4.28 -3.57
N TYR A 170 -17.29 5.56 -3.90
CA TYR A 170 -18.15 6.04 -4.97
C TYR A 170 -17.28 6.40 -6.17
N HIS A 171 -17.74 5.99 -7.35
CA HIS A 171 -17.02 6.18 -8.60
C HIS A 171 -17.88 6.92 -9.62
N ALA A 172 -17.25 7.76 -10.44
CA ALA A 172 -17.81 8.33 -11.65
C ALA A 172 -16.80 8.14 -12.78
N ASP A 173 -17.26 7.63 -13.93
CA ASP A 173 -16.43 7.35 -15.11
C ASP A 173 -15.17 6.51 -14.81
N GLY A 174 -15.30 5.56 -13.87
CA GLY A 174 -14.20 4.69 -13.44
C GLY A 174 -13.22 5.30 -12.43
N VAL A 175 -13.38 6.59 -12.08
CA VAL A 175 -12.55 7.29 -11.10
C VAL A 175 -13.24 7.32 -9.75
N ARG A 176 -12.49 7.08 -8.67
CA ARG A 176 -12.99 7.18 -7.29
C ARG A 176 -13.13 8.65 -6.90
N ILE A 177 -14.36 9.07 -6.62
CA ILE A 177 -14.71 10.48 -6.36
C ILE A 177 -15.12 10.76 -4.92
N ALA A 178 -15.47 9.72 -4.15
CA ALA A 178 -15.82 9.88 -2.75
C ALA A 178 -15.61 8.59 -1.96
N VAL A 179 -15.51 8.75 -0.64
CA VAL A 179 -15.52 7.66 0.34
C VAL A 179 -16.50 7.98 1.47
N ARG A 180 -17.19 6.97 1.98
CA ARG A 180 -17.97 7.04 3.23
C ARG A 180 -17.41 6.02 4.19
N GLU A 181 -16.74 6.50 5.23
CA GLU A 181 -16.18 5.68 6.32
C GLU A 181 -17.10 5.66 7.56
N THR A 182 -17.84 6.76 7.76
CA THR A 182 -18.81 6.90 8.85
C THR A 182 -20.22 7.00 8.25
N PRO A 183 -21.23 6.26 8.77
CA PRO A 183 -22.60 6.39 8.30
C PRO A 183 -23.07 7.85 8.27
N GLY A 184 -23.56 8.29 7.11
CA GLY A 184 -24.05 9.66 6.89
C GLY A 184 -22.97 10.72 6.61
N GLN A 185 -21.68 10.38 6.64
CA GLN A 185 -20.58 11.31 6.33
C GLN A 185 -19.82 10.88 5.09
N VAL A 186 -19.92 11.67 4.02
CA VAL A 186 -19.20 11.45 2.76
C VAL A 186 -18.06 12.44 2.65
N SER A 187 -16.88 11.92 2.35
CA SER A 187 -15.67 12.66 2.02
C SER A 187 -15.47 12.64 0.50
N TRP A 188 -15.41 13.81 -0.11
CA TRP A 188 -15.21 13.99 -1.56
C TRP A 188 -13.73 14.06 -1.88
N LEU A 189 -13.30 13.27 -2.86
CA LEU A 189 -11.90 13.11 -3.26
C LEU A 189 -11.66 13.86 -4.57
N TYR A 190 -10.70 14.77 -4.56
CA TYR A 190 -10.27 15.51 -5.74
C TYR A 190 -8.86 15.05 -6.11
N GLY A 191 -8.77 14.42 -7.28
CA GLY A 191 -7.53 13.86 -7.80
C GLY A 191 -6.72 14.85 -8.64
N ASP A 192 -5.43 14.59 -8.77
CA ASP A 192 -4.61 15.16 -9.83
C ASP A 192 -4.82 14.43 -11.17
N HIS A 193 -4.07 14.85 -12.19
CA HIS A 193 -4.13 14.27 -13.53
C HIS A 193 -3.67 12.80 -13.63
N LEU A 194 -3.02 12.26 -12.60
CA LEU A 194 -2.58 10.87 -12.50
C LEU A 194 -3.50 10.03 -11.61
N GLY A 195 -4.51 10.65 -10.99
CA GLY A 195 -5.50 9.99 -10.15
C GLY A 195 -5.16 9.93 -8.66
N SER A 196 -4.08 10.58 -8.21
CA SER A 196 -3.74 10.68 -6.79
C SER A 196 -4.64 11.69 -6.10
N THR A 197 -5.20 11.38 -4.93
CA THR A 197 -6.10 12.29 -4.20
C THR A 197 -5.33 13.47 -3.59
N SER A 198 -5.38 14.64 -4.22
CA SER A 198 -4.70 15.85 -3.70
C SER A 198 -5.48 16.58 -2.62
N VAL A 199 -6.82 16.55 -2.67
CA VAL A 199 -7.69 17.26 -1.72
C VAL A 199 -8.86 16.37 -1.31
N THR A 200 -9.20 16.40 -0.03
CA THR A 200 -10.45 15.85 0.49
C THR A 200 -11.32 16.97 1.03
N ALA A 201 -12.62 16.93 0.74
CA ALA A 201 -13.60 17.89 1.26
C ALA A 201 -14.81 17.20 1.90
N ASN A 202 -15.47 17.91 2.81
CA ASN A 202 -16.76 17.46 3.36
C ASN A 202 -17.92 17.74 2.40
N ALA A 203 -19.15 17.38 2.82
CA ALA A 203 -20.36 17.56 2.03
C ALA A 203 -20.70 19.03 1.67
N GLN A 204 -20.12 20.01 2.37
CA GLN A 204 -20.29 21.44 2.09
C GLN A 204 -19.21 21.97 1.14
N GLY A 205 -18.31 21.12 0.63
CA GLY A 205 -17.19 21.53 -0.21
C GLY A 205 -16.06 22.20 0.57
N VAL A 206 -16.08 22.13 1.91
CA VAL A 206 -14.99 22.64 2.74
C VAL A 206 -13.87 21.60 2.78
N MET A 207 -12.66 22.01 2.43
CA MET A 207 -11.47 21.16 2.51
C MET A 207 -11.23 20.67 3.94
N THR A 208 -11.10 19.36 4.10
CA THR A 208 -10.81 18.69 5.38
C THR A 208 -9.38 18.17 5.45
N SER A 209 -8.77 17.87 4.30
CA SER A 209 -7.36 17.51 4.19
C SER A 209 -6.84 17.80 2.79
N SER A 210 -5.53 17.93 2.69
CA SER A 210 -4.79 17.96 1.43
C SER A 210 -3.56 17.06 1.55
N ALA A 211 -3.19 16.46 0.42
CA ALA A 211 -1.95 15.74 0.24
C ALA A 211 -1.28 16.27 -1.03
N LEU A 212 0.02 16.48 -0.95
CA LEU A 212 0.82 16.64 -2.15
C LEU A 212 1.46 15.27 -2.41
N TYR A 213 1.90 15.03 -3.65
CA TYR A 213 2.71 13.85 -3.98
C TYR A 213 3.97 14.28 -4.72
N GLU A 214 5.12 13.76 -4.30
CA GLU A 214 6.36 13.82 -5.05
C GLU A 214 6.26 12.99 -6.34
N PRO A 215 7.13 13.20 -7.36
CA PRO A 215 7.02 12.52 -8.65
C PRO A 215 7.00 10.98 -8.62
N TRP A 216 7.47 10.38 -7.53
CA TRP A 216 7.49 8.92 -7.31
C TRP A 216 6.47 8.45 -6.25
N GLY A 217 5.46 9.28 -5.93
CA GLY A 217 4.29 8.91 -5.15
C GLY A 217 4.43 9.05 -3.63
N GLU A 218 5.57 9.53 -3.13
CA GLU A 218 5.74 9.86 -1.71
C GLU A 218 4.95 11.13 -1.35
N THR A 219 4.23 11.13 -0.22
CA THR A 219 3.48 12.30 0.28
C THR A 219 4.31 13.20 1.17
#